data_AF-T0SRR0-F1
#
_entry.id   AF-T0SRR0-F1
#
_cell.length_a   1.000
_cell.length_b   1.000
_cell.length_c   1.000
_cell.angle_alpha   90.00
_cell.angle_beta   90.00
_cell.angle_gamma   90.00
#
_symmetry.space_group_name_H-M   'P 1'
#
loop_
_entity.id
_entity.type
_entity.pdbx_description
1 polymer ?
#
loop_
_entity_poly.entity_id
_entity_poly.type
_entity_poly.pdbx_seq_one_letter_code
_entity_poly.pdbx_strand_id
1 'polypeptide(L)'
;MTKTIALLTILISTMTFAEEICPINEGVVRNVFYNKDDISKEVACAKGSAIAKLLQAAADSFQDAPEVSVHLINEFDNASYDNGSLIKVPVRFYSLTQNNLIEYKEQKDLDAIILHEYGHAILANELAKTWENFNFYNRLGHKISDLKQQAFVKDSKYLQEQIKRAEKDLMGPRAMRTFTKAITPFQELFADVLSTFIMNDKSAITHAIETSDDNEMITQIYRTRDFNQVEVDLIGPMINSHGHFYKVRQYIGNSFWPKNLMDRKEKLNILLRLFSLETQNAFYYTYFMEDLDVDNSELIERIQELVSQGDHI
;
A
#
# COMPACT_ATOMS: atom_id res chain seq x y z
N MET A 1 60.58 39.32 12.21
CA MET A 1 59.27 39.02 12.85
C MET A 1 58.29 38.64 11.75
N THR A 2 58.23 37.36 11.41
CA THR A 2 57.36 36.80 10.38
C THR A 2 56.13 36.22 11.08
N LYS A 3 54.96 36.84 10.89
CA LYS A 3 53.69 36.33 11.41
C LYS A 3 53.16 35.29 10.43
N THR A 4 53.22 34.03 10.83
CA THR A 4 52.57 32.90 10.16
C THR A 4 51.06 33.04 10.32
N ILE A 5 50.34 33.28 9.22
CA ILE A 5 48.88 33.20 9.18
C ILE A 5 48.53 31.71 9.13
N ALA A 6 48.01 31.17 10.23
CA ALA A 6 47.40 29.85 10.24
C ALA A 6 46.07 29.93 9.48
N LEU A 7 46.04 29.35 8.28
CA LEU A 7 44.81 29.10 7.55
C LEU A 7 44.04 28.03 8.32
N LEU A 8 42.99 28.44 9.03
CA LEU A 8 42.04 27.52 9.67
C LEU A 8 41.16 26.95 8.55
N THR A 9 41.55 25.80 8.01
CA THR A 9 40.71 25.03 7.09
C THR A 9 39.51 24.53 7.88
N ILE A 10 38.38 25.24 7.78
CA ILE A 10 37.09 24.73 8.23
C ILE A 10 36.77 23.56 7.30
N LEU A 11 37.02 22.34 7.80
CA LEU A 11 36.43 21.13 7.26
C LEU A 11 34.92 21.28 7.40
N ILE A 12 34.28 21.76 6.34
CA ILE A 12 32.85 21.55 6.13
C ILE A 12 32.74 20.05 5.82
N SER A 13 32.64 19.23 6.86
CA SER A 13 32.13 17.88 6.70
C SER A 13 30.70 18.02 6.21
N THR A 14 30.51 17.97 4.90
CA THR A 14 29.22 17.66 4.32
C THR A 14 28.87 16.28 4.85
N MET A 15 28.01 16.22 5.87
CA MET A 15 27.37 14.98 6.28
C MET A 15 26.51 14.54 5.11
N THR A 16 27.12 13.79 4.19
CA THR A 16 26.37 12.99 3.23
C THR A 16 25.75 11.88 4.05
N PHE A 17 24.45 12.01 4.38
CA PHE A 17 23.62 10.85 4.64
C PHE A 17 23.79 9.94 3.42
N ALA A 18 24.55 8.86 3.57
CA ALA A 18 24.78 7.97 2.45
C ALA A 18 23.77 6.85 2.60
N GLU A 19 22.55 7.10 2.12
CA GLU A 19 21.71 5.98 1.77
C GLU A 19 22.42 5.17 0.68
N GLU A 20 22.49 3.86 0.89
CA GLU A 20 23.09 2.91 -0.05
C GLU A 20 21.98 2.17 -0.79
N ILE A 21 22.28 1.77 -2.02
CA ILE A 21 21.35 1.00 -2.86
C ILE A 21 21.78 -0.47 -2.83
N CYS A 22 20.87 -1.38 -2.47
CA CYS A 22 21.08 -2.80 -2.72
C CYS A 22 20.77 -3.10 -4.20
N PRO A 23 21.73 -3.62 -4.99
CA PRO A 23 21.48 -3.98 -6.37
C PRO A 23 20.61 -5.25 -6.39
N ILE A 24 19.30 -5.06 -6.50
CA ILE A 24 18.34 -6.13 -6.73
C ILE A 24 17.97 -6.05 -8.21
N ASN A 25 18.41 -7.05 -8.99
CA ASN A 25 18.17 -7.09 -10.44
C ASN A 25 17.04 -8.06 -10.81
N GLU A 26 16.14 -8.35 -9.87
CA GLU A 26 15.11 -9.36 -10.05
C GLU A 26 13.73 -8.84 -9.68
N GLY A 27 12.81 -9.00 -10.62
CA GLY A 27 11.39 -8.77 -10.43
C GLY A 27 10.94 -7.31 -10.47
N VAL A 28 9.85 -7.02 -9.76
CA VAL A 28 9.17 -5.71 -9.76
C VAL A 28 9.78 -4.67 -8.82
N VAL A 29 10.86 -4.99 -8.09
CA VAL A 29 11.54 -4.04 -7.19
C VAL A 29 12.76 -3.44 -7.89
N ARG A 30 12.70 -2.14 -8.21
CA ARG A 30 13.78 -1.44 -8.94
C ARG A 30 14.97 -1.09 -8.06
N ASN A 31 14.69 -0.54 -6.89
CA ASN A 31 15.70 -0.02 -5.97
C ASN A 31 15.27 -0.30 -4.54
N VAL A 32 16.26 -0.59 -3.68
CA VAL A 32 16.08 -0.65 -2.23
C VAL A 32 16.98 0.39 -1.60
N PHE A 33 16.37 1.37 -0.95
CA PHE A 33 16.98 2.47 -0.24
C PHE A 33 17.00 2.17 1.26
N TYR A 34 18.08 2.53 1.95
CA TYR A 34 18.18 2.42 3.41
C TYR A 34 19.23 3.39 3.96
N ASN A 35 19.02 3.87 5.19
CA ASN A 35 20.03 4.62 5.91
C ASN A 35 21.09 3.66 6.50
N LYS A 36 22.34 3.74 6.01
CA LYS A 36 23.45 2.88 6.47
C LYS A 36 23.83 3.09 7.93
N ASP A 37 23.49 4.25 8.50
CA ASP A 37 23.76 4.55 9.90
C ASP A 37 22.78 3.83 10.84
N ASP A 38 21.61 3.43 10.30
CA ASP A 38 20.55 2.75 11.05
C ASP A 38 20.49 1.24 10.77
N ILE A 39 20.78 0.83 9.53
CA ILE A 39 20.65 -0.55 9.06
C ILE A 39 21.93 -0.97 8.35
N SER A 40 22.52 -2.09 8.80
CA SER A 40 23.69 -2.66 8.11
C SER A 40 23.33 -3.12 6.69
N LYS A 41 24.27 -2.98 5.75
CA LYS A 41 24.11 -3.42 4.36
C LYS A 41 23.65 -4.86 4.21
N GLU A 42 24.20 -5.78 4.99
CA GLU A 42 23.85 -7.20 4.94
C GLU A 42 22.37 -7.41 5.27
N VAL A 43 21.90 -6.81 6.37
CA VAL A 43 20.49 -6.85 6.78
C VAL A 43 19.58 -6.20 5.73
N ALA A 44 19.96 -5.00 5.25
CA ALA A 44 19.18 -4.27 4.26
C ALA A 44 19.02 -5.06 2.95
N CYS A 45 20.11 -5.64 2.44
CA CYS A 45 20.05 -6.38 1.18
C CYS A 45 19.36 -7.74 1.31
N ALA A 46 19.51 -8.44 2.44
CA ALA A 46 18.75 -9.66 2.72
C ALA A 46 17.24 -9.36 2.79
N LYS A 47 16.85 -8.31 3.53
CA LYS A 47 15.45 -7.87 3.64
C LYS A 47 14.89 -7.41 2.30
N GLY A 48 15.64 -6.61 1.55
CA GLY A 48 15.27 -6.17 0.21
C GLY A 48 15.04 -7.35 -0.75
N SER A 49 15.92 -8.36 -0.72
CA SER A 49 15.76 -9.56 -1.55
C SER A 49 14.52 -10.38 -1.18
N ALA A 50 14.21 -10.51 0.12
CA ALA A 50 12.99 -11.17 0.57
C ALA A 50 11.73 -10.43 0.09
N ILE A 51 11.71 -9.10 0.20
CA ILE A 51 10.61 -8.25 -0.29
C ILE A 51 10.46 -8.39 -1.81
N ALA A 52 11.56 -8.35 -2.57
CA ALA A 52 11.51 -8.50 -4.02
C ALA A 52 10.89 -9.84 -4.45
N LYS A 53 11.24 -10.94 -3.78
CA LYS A 53 10.62 -12.25 -4.02
C LYS A 53 9.13 -12.28 -3.67
N LEU A 54 8.75 -11.67 -2.54
CA LEU A 54 7.36 -11.58 -2.10
C LEU A 54 6.51 -10.80 -3.12
N LEU A 55 6.97 -9.61 -3.52
CA LEU A 55 6.27 -8.78 -4.49
C LEU A 55 6.25 -9.43 -5.88
N GLN A 56 7.31 -10.14 -6.28
CA GLN A 56 7.31 -10.88 -7.53
C GLN A 56 6.26 -11.99 -7.55
N ALA A 57 6.09 -12.74 -6.45
CA ALA A 57 5.07 -13.77 -6.35
C ALA A 57 3.64 -13.22 -6.52
N ALA A 58 3.40 -11.97 -6.08
CA ALA A 58 2.16 -11.26 -6.34
C ALA A 58 2.06 -10.81 -7.81
N ALA A 59 3.12 -10.17 -8.32
CA ALA A 59 3.22 -9.64 -9.67
C ALA A 59 2.99 -10.71 -10.75
N ASP A 60 3.44 -11.95 -10.53
CA ASP A 60 3.24 -13.08 -11.45
C ASP A 60 1.75 -13.41 -11.73
N SER A 61 0.82 -12.84 -10.95
CA SER A 61 -0.62 -12.98 -11.17
C SER A 61 -1.16 -12.01 -12.23
N PHE A 62 -0.38 -11.05 -12.69
CA PHE A 62 -0.80 -9.99 -13.60
C PHE A 62 0.12 -9.95 -14.82
N GLN A 63 -0.43 -9.54 -15.97
CA GLN A 63 0.37 -9.40 -17.19
C GLN A 63 1.34 -8.21 -17.10
N ASP A 64 0.89 -7.11 -16.50
CA ASP A 64 1.63 -5.85 -16.44
C ASP A 64 1.64 -5.28 -15.00
N ALA A 65 2.25 -6.01 -14.07
CA ALA A 65 2.40 -5.55 -12.69
C ALA A 65 3.32 -4.31 -12.62
N PRO A 66 3.01 -3.31 -11.77
CA PRO A 66 3.82 -2.10 -11.66
C PRO A 66 5.14 -2.38 -10.95
N GLU A 67 6.19 -1.70 -11.41
CA GLU A 67 7.46 -1.64 -10.72
C GLU A 67 7.43 -0.63 -9.56
N VAL A 68 8.04 -1.00 -8.44
CA VAL A 68 8.15 -0.17 -7.24
C VAL A 68 9.59 -0.09 -6.74
N SER A 69 9.86 0.91 -5.92
CA SER A 69 11.06 1.04 -5.11
C SER A 69 10.70 0.80 -3.65
N VAL A 70 11.64 0.30 -2.86
CA VAL A 70 11.46 0.04 -1.43
C VAL A 70 12.38 0.96 -0.64
N HIS A 71 11.85 1.60 0.40
CA HIS A 71 12.66 2.32 1.38
C HIS A 71 12.56 1.62 2.74
N LEU A 72 13.69 1.05 3.18
CA LEU A 72 13.80 0.39 4.47
C LEU A 72 14.09 1.41 5.56
N ILE A 73 13.27 1.35 6.61
CA ILE A 73 13.47 2.07 7.86
C ILE A 73 13.74 1.07 8.99
N ASN A 74 14.44 1.50 10.03
CA ASN A 74 14.88 0.58 11.07
C ASN A 74 13.70 -0.07 11.81
N GLU A 75 12.85 0.77 12.41
CA GLU A 75 11.76 0.33 13.27
C GLU A 75 10.57 1.27 13.11
N PHE A 76 9.40 0.72 12.84
CA PHE A 76 8.16 1.48 12.66
C PHE A 76 6.94 0.57 12.81
N ASP A 77 5.79 1.16 13.14
CA ASP A 77 4.53 0.47 13.37
C ASP A 77 3.64 0.34 12.13
N ASN A 78 4.18 0.66 10.94
CA ASN A 78 3.44 0.57 9.70
C ASN A 78 4.34 0.37 8.47
N ALA A 79 3.78 -0.09 7.37
CA ALA A 79 4.32 0.15 6.02
C ALA A 79 3.46 1.20 5.30
N SER A 80 3.93 1.73 4.17
CA SER A 80 3.09 2.64 3.38
C SER A 80 3.51 2.71 1.93
N TYR A 81 2.55 2.76 1.02
CA TYR A 81 2.70 3.13 -0.36
C TYR A 81 2.43 4.62 -0.54
N ASP A 82 3.29 5.30 -1.30
CA ASP A 82 3.22 6.77 -1.45
C ASP A 82 2.29 7.25 -2.58
N ASN A 83 1.48 6.36 -3.16
CA ASN A 83 0.63 6.62 -4.33
C ASN A 83 1.39 6.94 -5.63
N GLY A 84 2.67 6.59 -5.71
CA GLY A 84 3.43 6.67 -6.97
C GLY A 84 4.21 5.40 -7.24
N SER A 85 5.32 5.19 -6.54
CA SER A 85 6.15 4.01 -6.78
C SER A 85 7.05 3.65 -5.60
N LEU A 86 6.82 4.20 -4.41
CA LEU A 86 7.65 3.94 -3.24
C LEU A 86 6.83 3.23 -2.17
N ILE A 87 7.33 2.07 -1.73
CA ILE A 87 6.84 1.38 -0.54
C ILE A 87 7.86 1.55 0.58
N LYS A 88 7.45 2.18 1.68
CA LYS A 88 8.25 2.34 2.88
C LYS A 88 7.98 1.15 3.82
N VAL A 89 9.03 0.46 4.24
CA VAL A 89 8.91 -0.83 4.97
C VAL A 89 9.87 -0.85 6.17
N PRO A 90 9.40 -1.18 7.38
CA PRO A 90 10.28 -1.37 8.53
C PRO A 90 11.06 -2.69 8.46
N VAL A 91 12.30 -2.66 8.94
CA VAL A 91 13.08 -3.89 9.19
C VAL A 91 12.51 -4.60 10.42
N ARG A 92 12.16 -3.85 11.47
CA ARG A 92 11.46 -4.34 12.67
C ARG A 92 10.06 -3.74 12.74
N PHE A 93 9.06 -4.59 12.60
CA PHE A 93 7.65 -4.22 12.65
C PHE A 93 7.09 -4.48 14.05
N TYR A 94 6.34 -3.52 14.58
CA TYR A 94 5.71 -3.61 15.89
C TYR A 94 4.32 -2.96 15.87
N SER A 95 3.54 -3.19 16.91
CA SER A 95 2.33 -2.44 17.19
C SER A 95 2.42 -1.80 18.57
N LEU A 96 1.75 -0.66 18.75
CA LEU A 96 1.60 -0.03 20.05
C LEU A 96 0.29 -0.49 20.68
N THR A 97 0.36 -1.01 21.91
CA THR A 97 -0.84 -1.29 22.69
C THR A 97 -1.48 0.00 23.21
N GLN A 98 -2.70 -0.07 23.76
CA GLN A 98 -3.35 1.08 24.41
C GLN A 98 -2.51 1.71 25.52
N ASN A 99 -1.67 0.90 26.17
CA ASN A 99 -0.77 1.32 27.23
C ASN A 99 0.60 1.81 26.70
N ASN A 100 0.72 2.02 25.39
CA ASN A 100 1.96 2.35 24.68
C ASN A 100 3.06 1.30 24.86
N LEU A 101 2.71 0.03 25.07
CA LEU A 101 3.68 -1.06 25.08
C LEU A 101 3.98 -1.47 23.63
N ILE A 102 5.24 -1.80 23.36
CA ILE A 102 5.70 -2.26 22.05
C ILE A 102 5.50 -3.77 21.97
N GLU A 103 4.68 -4.21 21.02
CA GLU A 103 4.49 -5.62 20.67
C GLU A 103 5.15 -5.88 19.30
N TYR A 104 6.28 -6.59 19.28
CA TYR A 104 6.92 -6.96 18.02
C TYR A 104 6.12 -8.03 17.29
N LYS A 105 5.81 -7.76 16.03
CA LYS A 105 5.02 -8.63 15.17
C LYS A 105 5.89 -9.63 14.41
N GLU A 106 5.28 -10.71 13.94
CA GLU A 106 5.98 -11.74 13.19
C GLU A 106 6.27 -11.27 11.75
N GLN A 107 7.24 -11.92 11.08
CA GLN A 107 7.56 -11.58 9.69
C GLN A 107 6.36 -11.75 8.75
N LYS A 108 5.51 -12.76 8.99
CA LYS A 108 4.30 -13.03 8.18
C LYS A 108 3.31 -11.86 8.22
N ASP A 109 3.23 -11.16 9.36
CA ASP A 109 2.32 -10.03 9.56
C ASP A 109 2.80 -8.84 8.72
N LEU A 110 4.10 -8.57 8.75
CA LEU A 110 4.73 -7.57 7.90
C LEU A 110 4.63 -7.94 6.41
N ASP A 111 4.76 -9.21 6.04
CA ASP A 111 4.60 -9.67 4.65
C ASP A 111 3.18 -9.39 4.14
N ALA A 112 2.15 -9.64 4.97
CA ALA A 112 0.76 -9.33 4.64
C ALA A 112 0.55 -7.83 4.39
N ILE A 113 1.16 -6.97 5.22
CA ILE A 113 1.08 -5.51 5.06
C ILE A 113 1.84 -5.06 3.81
N ILE A 114 3.03 -5.59 3.53
CA ILE A 114 3.79 -5.27 2.31
C ILE A 114 2.99 -5.62 1.05
N LEU A 115 2.32 -6.77 1.03
CA LEU A 115 1.44 -7.17 -0.06
C LEU A 115 0.23 -6.25 -0.20
N HIS A 116 -0.35 -5.80 0.91
CA HIS A 116 -1.42 -4.80 0.91
C HIS A 116 -0.97 -3.49 0.24
N GLU A 117 0.17 -2.94 0.66
CA GLU A 117 0.74 -1.74 0.04
C GLU A 117 1.02 -1.92 -1.46
N TYR A 118 1.48 -3.10 -1.88
CA TYR A 118 1.67 -3.40 -3.30
C TYR A 118 0.35 -3.55 -4.06
N GLY A 119 -0.71 -4.00 -3.40
CA GLY A 119 -2.06 -4.02 -3.95
C GLY A 119 -2.57 -2.63 -4.34
N HIS A 120 -2.27 -1.62 -3.54
CA HIS A 120 -2.55 -0.23 -3.92
C HIS A 120 -1.81 0.18 -5.20
N ALA A 121 -0.55 -0.22 -5.36
CA ALA A 121 0.23 0.05 -6.55
C ALA A 121 -0.38 -0.62 -7.80
N ILE A 122 -0.76 -1.90 -7.69
CA ILE A 122 -1.39 -2.66 -8.78
C ILE A 122 -2.70 -2.01 -9.23
N LEU A 123 -3.61 -1.67 -8.32
CA LEU A 123 -4.87 -1.02 -8.68
C LEU A 123 -4.64 0.39 -9.25
N ALA A 124 -3.73 1.17 -8.68
CA ALA A 124 -3.39 2.50 -9.21
C ALA A 124 -2.86 2.43 -10.65
N ASN A 125 -2.03 1.42 -10.96
CA ASN A 125 -1.53 1.18 -12.30
C ASN A 125 -2.66 0.80 -13.29
N GLU A 126 -3.60 -0.05 -12.86
CA GLU A 126 -4.76 -0.40 -13.68
C GLU A 126 -5.67 0.81 -13.95
N LEU A 127 -5.95 1.61 -12.91
CA LEU A 127 -6.73 2.84 -13.04
C LEU A 127 -6.06 3.83 -14.00
N ALA A 128 -4.74 4.00 -13.94
CA ALA A 128 -4.01 4.86 -14.87
C ALA A 128 -4.17 4.41 -16.34
N LYS A 129 -4.17 3.11 -16.59
CA LYS A 129 -4.35 2.57 -17.95
C LYS A 129 -5.77 2.71 -18.48
N THR A 130 -6.74 2.46 -17.62
CA THR A 130 -8.16 2.35 -18.02
C THR A 130 -8.94 3.64 -17.86
N TRP A 131 -8.42 4.61 -17.10
CA TRP A 131 -9.13 5.84 -16.75
C TRP A 131 -8.28 7.10 -16.93
N GLU A 132 -8.56 7.87 -17.99
CA GLU A 132 -7.78 9.07 -18.33
C GLU A 132 -7.77 10.12 -17.20
N ASN A 133 -8.86 10.26 -16.45
CA ASN A 133 -8.93 11.22 -15.34
C ASN A 133 -7.98 10.84 -14.18
N PHE A 134 -7.65 9.55 -14.02
CA PHE A 134 -6.69 9.10 -13.01
C PHE A 134 -5.24 9.38 -13.40
N ASN A 135 -4.94 9.51 -14.70
CA ASN A 135 -3.57 9.71 -15.18
C ASN A 135 -2.91 10.98 -14.65
N PHE A 136 -3.66 12.06 -14.41
CA PHE A 136 -3.08 13.25 -13.79
C PHE A 136 -2.61 12.97 -12.36
N TYR A 137 -3.45 12.31 -11.55
CA TYR A 137 -3.12 11.92 -10.18
C TYR A 137 -1.91 10.98 -10.15
N ASN A 138 -1.93 9.93 -10.96
CA ASN A 138 -0.86 8.93 -11.02
C ASN A 138 0.49 9.57 -11.39
N ARG A 139 0.53 10.43 -12.42
CA ARG A 139 1.76 11.12 -12.83
C ARG A 139 2.32 12.02 -11.74
N LEU A 140 1.46 12.71 -11.00
CA LEU A 140 1.90 13.57 -9.90
C LEU A 140 2.44 12.74 -8.72
N GLY A 141 1.79 11.61 -8.41
CA GLY A 141 2.27 10.62 -7.44
C GLY A 141 3.67 10.12 -7.80
N HIS A 142 3.88 9.62 -9.01
CA HIS A 142 5.19 9.18 -9.49
C HIS A 142 6.26 10.29 -9.43
N LYS A 143 5.91 11.52 -9.84
CA LYS A 143 6.83 12.66 -9.72
C LYS A 143 7.26 12.91 -8.28
N ILE A 144 6.34 12.81 -7.32
CA ILE A 144 6.65 12.94 -5.89
C ILE A 144 7.56 11.80 -5.44
N SER A 145 7.28 10.55 -5.81
CA SER A 145 8.12 9.40 -5.51
C SER A 145 9.54 9.55 -6.05
N ASP A 146 9.69 10.02 -7.29
CA ASP A 146 11.00 10.21 -7.93
C ASP A 146 11.80 11.30 -7.21
N LEU A 147 11.15 12.38 -6.77
CA LEU A 147 11.79 13.42 -5.97
C LEU A 147 12.20 12.91 -4.59
N LYS A 148 11.37 12.07 -3.94
CA LYS A 148 11.70 11.43 -2.65
C LYS A 148 12.91 10.51 -2.79
N GLN A 149 12.93 9.65 -3.82
CA GLN A 149 14.05 8.77 -4.14
C GLN A 149 15.35 9.54 -4.45
N GLN A 150 15.25 10.69 -5.12
CA GLN A 150 16.42 11.57 -5.31
C GLN A 150 16.90 12.18 -3.99
N ALA A 151 15.98 12.58 -3.11
CA ALA A 151 16.30 13.19 -1.83
C ALA A 151 16.96 12.22 -0.85
N PHE A 152 16.67 10.92 -0.96
CA PHE A 152 17.35 9.83 -0.24
C PHE A 152 18.85 9.77 -0.56
N VAL A 153 19.23 9.96 -1.83
CA VAL A 153 20.63 9.90 -2.27
C VAL A 153 21.33 11.25 -2.17
N LYS A 154 20.58 12.35 -2.27
CA LYS A 154 21.10 13.72 -2.29
C LYS A 154 20.32 14.59 -1.31
N ASP A 155 20.91 14.86 -0.14
CA ASP A 155 20.34 15.83 0.77
C ASP A 155 20.39 17.24 0.15
N SER A 156 19.22 17.76 -0.20
CA SER A 156 19.07 19.02 -0.89
C SER A 156 17.79 19.70 -0.44
N LYS A 157 17.96 20.86 0.20
CA LYS A 157 16.85 21.76 0.53
C LYS A 157 15.98 22.08 -0.69
N TYR A 158 16.57 22.15 -1.88
CA TYR A 158 15.85 22.36 -3.13
C TYR A 158 14.92 21.18 -3.48
N LEU A 159 15.38 19.93 -3.30
CA LEU A 159 14.53 18.75 -3.50
C LEU A 159 13.38 18.71 -2.48
N GLN A 160 13.66 19.01 -1.21
CA GLN A 160 12.63 19.08 -0.17
C GLN A 160 11.57 20.14 -0.47
N GLU A 161 11.97 21.31 -0.97
CA GLU A 161 11.03 22.34 -1.42
C GLU A 161 10.20 21.90 -2.63
N GLN A 162 10.76 21.15 -3.58
CA GLN A 162 10.02 20.61 -4.72
C GLN A 162 9.00 19.54 -4.31
N ILE A 163 9.39 18.62 -3.42
CA ILE A 163 8.47 17.61 -2.85
C ILE A 163 7.27 18.30 -2.22
N LYS A 164 7.53 19.27 -1.33
CA LYS A 164 6.47 20.02 -0.63
C LYS A 164 5.52 20.75 -1.59
N ARG A 165 6.03 21.32 -2.68
CA ARG A 165 5.19 21.97 -3.71
C ARG A 165 4.33 20.95 -4.44
N ALA A 166 4.91 19.84 -4.89
CA ALA A 166 4.18 18.80 -5.60
C ALA A 166 3.10 18.15 -4.72
N GLU A 167 3.38 17.89 -3.45
CA GLU A 167 2.39 17.39 -2.47
C GLU A 167 1.25 18.39 -2.26
N LYS A 168 1.54 19.70 -2.23
CA LYS A 168 0.51 20.74 -2.15
C LYS A 168 -0.37 20.76 -3.39
N ASP A 169 0.22 20.60 -4.58
CA ASP A 169 -0.53 20.54 -5.84
C ASP A 169 -1.44 19.31 -5.89
N LEU A 170 -1.00 18.18 -5.31
CA LEU A 170 -1.79 16.97 -5.17
C LEU A 170 -2.99 17.20 -4.24
N MET A 171 -2.78 17.79 -3.05
CA MET A 171 -3.82 17.94 -2.02
C MET A 171 -4.73 19.17 -2.20
N GLY A 172 -4.34 20.13 -3.04
CA GLY A 172 -4.97 21.44 -3.15
C GLY A 172 -6.39 21.46 -3.75
N PRO A 173 -6.66 20.79 -4.89
CA PRO A 173 -7.95 20.87 -5.56
C PRO A 173 -9.08 20.19 -4.77
N ARG A 174 -10.25 20.85 -4.66
CA ARG A 174 -11.48 20.22 -4.11
C ARG A 174 -11.86 18.95 -4.85
N ALA A 175 -11.66 18.93 -6.17
CA ALA A 175 -11.84 17.75 -7.00
C ALA A 175 -11.00 16.57 -6.53
N MET A 176 -9.77 16.80 -6.01
CA MET A 176 -8.92 15.73 -5.51
C MET A 176 -9.46 15.10 -4.24
N ARG A 177 -10.08 15.89 -3.35
CA ARG A 177 -10.72 15.33 -2.15
C ARG A 177 -11.90 14.43 -2.49
N THR A 178 -12.71 14.81 -3.49
CA THR A 178 -13.80 13.96 -3.99
C THR A 178 -13.23 12.69 -4.63
N PHE A 179 -12.16 12.84 -5.40
CA PHE A 179 -11.47 11.74 -6.07
C PHE A 179 -10.92 10.71 -5.07
N THR A 180 -10.18 11.14 -4.04
CA THR A 180 -9.67 10.24 -2.99
C THR A 180 -10.82 9.48 -2.32
N LYS A 181 -11.92 10.15 -1.95
CA LYS A 181 -13.06 9.50 -1.30
C LYS A 181 -13.69 8.38 -2.14
N ALA A 182 -13.76 8.55 -3.46
CA ALA A 182 -14.31 7.52 -4.34
C ALA A 182 -13.37 6.31 -4.48
N ILE A 183 -12.06 6.53 -4.41
CA ILE A 183 -11.04 5.50 -4.72
C ILE A 183 -10.65 4.70 -3.49
N THR A 184 -10.50 5.34 -2.34
CA THR A 184 -9.91 4.71 -1.15
C THR A 184 -10.62 3.40 -0.75
N PRO A 185 -11.97 3.32 -0.66
CA PRO A 185 -12.63 2.07 -0.29
C PRO A 185 -12.28 0.88 -1.22
N PHE A 186 -12.18 1.12 -2.53
CA PHE A 186 -11.79 0.07 -3.49
C PHE A 186 -10.30 -0.25 -3.46
N GLN A 187 -9.44 0.74 -3.21
CA GLN A 187 -8.01 0.53 -2.97
C GLN A 187 -7.77 -0.36 -1.75
N GLU A 188 -8.48 -0.12 -0.65
CA GLU A 188 -8.42 -0.93 0.56
C GLU A 188 -8.93 -2.35 0.33
N LEU A 189 -10.07 -2.48 -0.34
CA LEU A 189 -10.65 -3.79 -0.67
C LEU A 189 -9.71 -4.63 -1.54
N PHE A 190 -9.19 -4.05 -2.64
CA PHE A 190 -8.31 -4.79 -3.54
C PHE A 190 -6.98 -5.17 -2.87
N ALA A 191 -6.41 -4.26 -2.09
CA ALA A 191 -5.18 -4.52 -1.36
C ALA A 191 -5.33 -5.68 -0.35
N ASP A 192 -6.47 -5.76 0.34
CA ASP A 192 -6.78 -6.88 1.22
C ASP A 192 -6.99 -8.19 0.45
N VAL A 193 -7.70 -8.16 -0.69
CA VAL A 193 -7.85 -9.31 -1.58
C VAL A 193 -6.49 -9.84 -2.02
N LEU A 194 -5.61 -8.97 -2.52
CA LEU A 194 -4.29 -9.37 -2.98
C LEU A 194 -3.50 -10.02 -1.85
N SER A 195 -3.42 -9.36 -0.70
CA SER A 195 -2.66 -9.85 0.44
C SER A 195 -3.15 -11.23 0.89
N THR A 196 -4.45 -11.37 1.15
CA THR A 196 -5.04 -12.63 1.63
C THR A 196 -4.91 -13.77 0.61
N PHE A 197 -5.05 -13.49 -0.70
CA PHE A 197 -4.90 -14.51 -1.74
C PHE A 197 -3.45 -14.97 -1.92
N ILE A 198 -2.48 -14.05 -1.81
CA ILE A 198 -1.06 -14.40 -1.94
C ILE A 198 -0.56 -15.13 -0.70
N MET A 199 -0.96 -14.66 0.50
CA MET A 199 -0.66 -15.33 1.77
C MET A 199 -1.42 -16.66 1.92
N ASN A 200 -2.49 -16.86 1.14
CA ASN A 200 -3.42 -17.99 1.28
C ASN A 200 -3.96 -18.11 2.72
N ASP A 201 -4.27 -16.96 3.32
CA ASP A 201 -4.83 -16.84 4.67
C ASP A 201 -5.89 -15.74 4.65
N LYS A 202 -7.14 -16.10 4.97
CA LYS A 202 -8.31 -15.22 4.98
C LYS A 202 -8.25 -14.14 6.05
N SER A 203 -7.46 -14.36 7.10
CA SER A 203 -7.32 -13.45 8.24
C SER A 203 -5.95 -12.76 8.26
N ALA A 204 -5.14 -12.89 7.21
CA ALA A 204 -3.76 -12.40 7.17
C ALA A 204 -3.64 -10.92 7.58
N ILE A 205 -4.51 -10.06 7.04
CA ILE A 205 -4.53 -8.63 7.34
C ILE A 205 -5.05 -8.35 8.74
N THR A 206 -6.15 -9.00 9.14
CA THR A 206 -6.71 -8.85 10.49
C THR A 206 -5.67 -9.18 11.55
N HIS A 207 -5.01 -10.34 11.44
CA HIS A 207 -3.94 -10.74 12.36
C HIS A 207 -2.76 -9.77 12.38
N ALA A 208 -2.42 -9.19 11.22
CA ALA A 208 -1.30 -8.27 11.12
C ALA A 208 -1.54 -6.92 11.82
N ILE A 209 -2.79 -6.47 11.91
CA ILE A 209 -3.16 -5.16 12.48
C ILE A 209 -3.79 -5.25 13.88
N GLU A 210 -4.31 -6.41 14.28
CA GLU A 210 -4.90 -6.63 15.60
C GLU A 210 -3.84 -6.51 16.69
N THR A 211 -4.18 -5.87 17.82
CA THR A 211 -3.26 -5.71 18.95
C THR A 211 -3.80 -6.39 20.20
N SER A 212 -2.93 -6.81 21.11
CA SER A 212 -3.34 -7.60 22.27
C SER A 212 -4.26 -6.89 23.27
N ASP A 213 -4.47 -5.58 23.11
CA ASP A 213 -5.00 -4.66 24.12
C ASP A 213 -6.21 -3.87 23.58
N ASP A 214 -7.02 -4.48 22.72
CA ASP A 214 -7.97 -3.71 21.91
C ASP A 214 -9.27 -3.28 22.63
N ASN A 215 -9.66 -2.05 22.32
CA ASN A 215 -10.98 -1.48 22.57
C ASN A 215 -11.91 -2.24 21.64
N GLU A 216 -13.00 -2.79 22.17
CA GLU A 216 -13.95 -3.60 21.40
C GLU A 216 -14.32 -2.95 20.05
N MET A 217 -14.49 -1.62 20.02
CA MET A 217 -14.79 -0.87 18.81
C MET A 217 -13.67 -0.94 17.75
N ILE A 218 -12.41 -0.86 18.17
CA ILE A 218 -11.24 -0.98 17.28
C ILE A 218 -11.14 -2.42 16.76
N THR A 219 -11.36 -3.41 17.63
CA THR A 219 -11.40 -4.82 17.23
C THR A 219 -12.48 -5.05 16.17
N GLN A 220 -13.66 -4.45 16.30
CA GLN A 220 -14.70 -4.55 15.27
C GLN A 220 -14.22 -3.98 13.93
N ILE A 221 -13.51 -2.84 13.93
CA ILE A 221 -12.93 -2.27 12.70
C ILE A 221 -11.90 -3.23 12.10
N TYR A 222 -11.02 -3.85 12.87
CA TYR A 222 -10.07 -4.82 12.31
C TYR A 222 -10.77 -6.05 11.71
N ARG A 223 -11.81 -6.55 12.38
CA ARG A 223 -12.64 -7.67 11.88
C ARG A 223 -13.35 -7.36 10.58
N THR A 224 -13.63 -6.10 10.25
CA THR A 224 -14.19 -5.74 8.93
C THR A 224 -13.28 -6.11 7.74
N ARG A 225 -12.00 -6.39 8.01
CA ARG A 225 -11.00 -6.76 6.98
C ARG A 225 -10.82 -8.28 6.85
N ASP A 226 -11.51 -9.08 7.66
CA ASP A 226 -11.46 -10.54 7.60
C ASP A 226 -12.33 -11.10 6.45
N PHE A 227 -11.82 -12.13 5.77
CA PHE A 227 -12.52 -12.82 4.70
C PHE A 227 -13.32 -14.03 5.20
N ASN A 228 -13.20 -14.40 6.47
CA ASN A 228 -14.08 -15.36 7.12
C ASN A 228 -15.42 -14.73 7.50
N GLN A 229 -16.44 -15.56 7.68
CA GLN A 229 -17.72 -15.12 8.24
C GLN A 229 -17.51 -14.72 9.70
N VAL A 230 -17.52 -13.41 9.94
CA VAL A 230 -17.41 -12.82 11.27
C VAL A 230 -18.61 -11.91 11.49
N GLU A 231 -19.23 -12.01 12.67
CA GLU A 231 -20.21 -11.02 13.07
C GLU A 231 -19.48 -9.73 13.41
N VAL A 232 -19.88 -8.64 12.75
CA VAL A 232 -19.35 -7.31 13.01
C VAL A 232 -20.49 -6.43 13.49
N ASP A 233 -20.39 -5.94 14.72
CA ASP A 233 -21.35 -4.99 15.28
C ASP A 233 -20.82 -3.57 15.12
N LEU A 234 -21.25 -2.91 14.04
CA LEU A 234 -20.79 -1.57 13.68
C LEU A 234 -21.78 -0.55 14.25
N ILE A 235 -21.49 -0.06 15.45
CA ILE A 235 -22.29 0.97 16.11
C ILE A 235 -21.88 2.36 15.58
N GLY A 236 -22.80 3.01 14.84
CA GLY A 236 -22.68 4.41 14.41
C GLY A 236 -21.88 4.64 13.11
N PRO A 237 -21.61 5.91 12.74
CA PRO A 237 -20.99 6.30 11.45
C PRO A 237 -19.47 6.01 11.38
N MET A 238 -18.98 5.00 12.10
CA MET A 238 -17.55 4.77 12.36
C MET A 238 -16.83 3.94 11.29
N ILE A 239 -17.50 3.58 10.20
CA ILE A 239 -16.83 2.83 9.14
C ILE A 239 -15.97 3.78 8.32
N ASN A 240 -14.66 3.64 8.51
CA ASN A 240 -13.66 4.23 7.65
C ASN A 240 -13.60 3.49 6.31
N SER A 241 -12.87 4.05 5.35
CA SER A 241 -12.67 3.42 4.03
C SER A 241 -12.10 2.00 4.11
N HIS A 242 -11.33 1.68 5.16
CA HIS A 242 -10.75 0.35 5.37
C HIS A 242 -11.84 -0.71 5.58
N GLY A 243 -12.90 -0.40 6.33
CA GLY A 243 -13.97 -1.35 6.67
C GLY A 243 -15.20 -1.31 5.76
N HIS A 244 -15.26 -0.40 4.79
CA HIS A 244 -16.46 -0.13 4.00
C HIS A 244 -17.08 -1.37 3.37
N PHE A 245 -16.26 -2.19 2.70
CA PHE A 245 -16.69 -3.37 1.95
C PHE A 245 -16.53 -4.70 2.73
N TYR A 246 -16.84 -4.71 4.02
CA TYR A 246 -16.65 -5.92 4.84
C TYR A 246 -17.47 -7.13 4.37
N LYS A 247 -18.76 -6.95 4.01
CA LYS A 247 -19.59 -8.07 3.52
C LYS A 247 -19.08 -8.59 2.19
N VAL A 248 -18.54 -7.71 1.34
CA VAL A 248 -17.90 -8.11 0.08
C VAL A 248 -16.66 -8.97 0.35
N ARG A 249 -15.80 -8.61 1.33
CA ARG A 249 -14.67 -9.45 1.74
C ARG A 249 -15.12 -10.84 2.19
N GLN A 250 -16.14 -10.90 3.04
CA GLN A 250 -16.71 -12.16 3.51
C GLN A 250 -17.33 -13.00 2.38
N TYR A 251 -17.99 -12.35 1.41
CA TYR A 251 -18.50 -13.01 0.22
C TYR A 251 -17.36 -13.59 -0.63
N ILE A 252 -16.30 -12.80 -0.88
CA ILE A 252 -15.11 -13.26 -1.61
C ILE A 252 -14.48 -14.46 -0.90
N GLY A 253 -14.32 -14.40 0.42
CA GLY A 253 -13.75 -15.50 1.19
C GLY A 253 -14.58 -16.78 1.16
N ASN A 254 -15.91 -16.68 1.08
CA ASN A 254 -16.78 -17.86 1.05
C ASN A 254 -16.99 -18.43 -0.34
N SER A 255 -17.29 -17.57 -1.30
CA SER A 255 -17.82 -17.96 -2.60
C SER A 255 -16.81 -17.81 -3.72
N PHE A 256 -15.77 -16.99 -3.50
CA PHE A 256 -14.80 -16.62 -4.53
C PHE A 256 -13.34 -16.88 -4.13
N TRP A 257 -13.10 -17.70 -3.09
CA TRP A 257 -11.75 -18.05 -2.66
C TRP A 257 -11.02 -18.90 -3.71
N PRO A 258 -9.74 -18.64 -4.02
CA PRO A 258 -9.00 -19.40 -5.02
C PRO A 258 -8.70 -20.83 -4.57
N LYS A 259 -8.81 -21.79 -5.48
CA LYS A 259 -8.55 -23.22 -5.23
C LYS A 259 -7.12 -23.65 -5.55
N ASN A 260 -6.45 -22.91 -6.43
CA ASN A 260 -5.09 -23.17 -6.88
C ASN A 260 -4.48 -21.90 -7.48
N LEU A 261 -3.21 -21.99 -7.91
CA LEU A 261 -2.48 -20.86 -8.48
C LEU A 261 -3.16 -20.27 -9.72
N MET A 262 -3.66 -21.07 -10.66
CA MET A 262 -4.27 -20.56 -11.89
C MET A 262 -5.59 -19.85 -11.60
N ASP A 263 -6.45 -20.46 -10.77
CA ASP A 263 -7.70 -19.87 -10.29
C ASP A 263 -7.44 -18.57 -9.52
N ARG A 264 -6.36 -18.49 -8.74
CA ARG A 264 -5.93 -17.25 -8.07
C ARG A 264 -5.62 -16.14 -9.08
N LYS A 265 -4.85 -16.44 -10.12
CA LYS A 265 -4.51 -15.44 -11.14
C LYS A 265 -5.77 -14.93 -11.83
N GLU A 266 -6.63 -15.84 -12.27
CA GLU A 266 -7.91 -15.51 -12.93
C GLU A 266 -8.76 -14.59 -12.04
N LYS A 267 -9.03 -15.00 -10.80
CA LYS A 267 -9.85 -14.22 -9.86
C LYS A 267 -9.25 -12.87 -9.51
N LEU A 268 -7.93 -12.77 -9.33
CA LEU A 268 -7.27 -11.49 -9.10
C LEU A 268 -7.43 -10.54 -10.28
N ASN A 269 -7.36 -11.04 -11.53
CA ASN A 269 -7.58 -10.21 -12.71
C ASN A 269 -9.04 -9.77 -12.84
N ILE A 270 -10.01 -10.67 -12.56
CA ILE A 270 -11.44 -10.33 -12.56
C ILE A 270 -11.72 -9.23 -11.53
N LEU A 271 -11.28 -9.40 -10.28
CA LEU A 271 -11.51 -8.42 -9.21
C LEU A 271 -10.78 -7.10 -9.48
N LEU A 272 -9.56 -7.14 -10.03
CA LEU A 272 -8.82 -5.93 -10.43
C LEU A 272 -9.61 -5.10 -11.45
N ARG A 273 -10.11 -5.74 -12.51
CA ARG A 273 -10.90 -5.07 -13.56
C ARG A 273 -12.22 -4.54 -13.03
N LEU A 274 -12.95 -5.35 -12.27
CA LEU A 274 -14.21 -4.94 -11.65
C LEU A 274 -13.98 -3.74 -10.73
N PHE A 275 -13.05 -3.80 -9.80
CA PHE A 275 -12.83 -2.71 -8.85
C PHE A 275 -12.29 -1.45 -9.52
N SER A 276 -11.52 -1.57 -10.61
CA SER A 276 -11.17 -0.44 -11.46
C SER A 276 -12.42 0.22 -12.06
N LEU A 277 -13.33 -0.56 -12.65
CA LEU A 277 -14.58 -0.05 -13.23
C LEU A 277 -15.49 0.60 -12.17
N GLU A 278 -15.64 -0.06 -11.02
CA GLU A 278 -16.45 0.43 -9.90
C GLU A 278 -15.92 1.74 -9.32
N THR A 279 -14.60 1.87 -9.22
CA THR A 279 -13.95 3.12 -8.84
C THR A 279 -14.29 4.26 -9.79
N GLN A 280 -14.28 4.00 -11.10
CA GLN A 280 -14.65 5.00 -12.11
C GLN A 280 -16.12 5.40 -11.99
N ASN A 281 -17.01 4.41 -11.84
CA ASN A 281 -18.45 4.62 -11.68
C ASN A 281 -18.75 5.47 -10.43
N ALA A 282 -18.16 5.12 -9.28
CA ALA A 282 -18.32 5.87 -8.04
C ALA A 282 -17.93 7.35 -8.20
N PHE A 283 -16.83 7.62 -8.94
CA PHE A 283 -16.42 8.98 -9.23
C PHE A 283 -17.42 9.74 -10.12
N TYR A 284 -17.87 9.15 -11.24
CA TYR A 284 -18.73 9.84 -12.20
C TYR A 284 -20.14 10.10 -11.70
N TYR A 285 -20.71 9.14 -10.97
CA TYR A 285 -22.08 9.27 -10.46
C TYR A 285 -22.16 10.08 -9.17
N THR A 286 -21.03 10.58 -8.66
CA THR A 286 -20.94 11.20 -7.33
C THR A 286 -21.66 10.34 -6.29
N TYR A 287 -21.54 9.02 -6.45
CA TYR A 287 -22.09 8.05 -5.52
C TYR A 287 -21.21 8.16 -4.29
N PHE A 288 -21.61 9.06 -3.39
CA PHE A 288 -21.05 9.02 -2.06
C PHE A 288 -21.60 7.73 -1.46
N MET A 289 -20.68 6.81 -1.24
CA MET A 289 -20.88 5.55 -0.54
C MET A 289 -21.45 5.85 0.86
N GLU A 290 -22.77 6.06 0.93
CA GLU A 290 -23.50 6.58 2.09
C GLU A 290 -24.21 5.45 2.84
N ASP A 291 -24.56 4.37 2.16
CA ASP A 291 -25.23 3.20 2.73
C ASP A 291 -24.41 1.94 2.47
N LEU A 292 -23.79 1.45 3.55
CA LEU A 292 -22.91 0.29 3.55
C LEU A 292 -23.63 -0.98 3.10
N ASP A 293 -24.89 -1.16 3.46
CA ASP A 293 -25.63 -2.36 3.13
C ASP A 293 -25.96 -2.39 1.64
N VAL A 294 -26.34 -1.24 1.08
CA VAL A 294 -26.56 -1.08 -0.36
C VAL A 294 -25.25 -1.29 -1.12
N ASP A 295 -24.19 -0.55 -0.75
CA ASP A 295 -22.90 -0.59 -1.44
C ASP A 295 -22.30 -2.01 -1.47
N ASN A 296 -22.35 -2.72 -0.33
CA ASN A 296 -21.88 -4.10 -0.27
C ASN A 296 -22.75 -5.05 -1.10
N SER A 297 -24.08 -4.91 -1.04
CA SER A 297 -25.00 -5.79 -1.76
C SER A 297 -24.87 -5.63 -3.28
N GLU A 298 -24.81 -4.39 -3.77
CA GLU A 298 -24.60 -4.09 -5.19
C GLU A 298 -23.26 -4.64 -5.71
N LEU A 299 -22.17 -4.44 -4.95
CA LEU A 299 -20.87 -4.95 -5.37
C LEU A 299 -20.83 -6.49 -5.38
N ILE A 300 -21.48 -7.14 -4.42
CA ILE A 300 -21.62 -8.61 -4.41
C ILE A 300 -22.40 -9.10 -5.63
N GLU A 301 -23.51 -8.44 -5.98
CA GLU A 301 -24.31 -8.77 -7.17
C GLU A 301 -23.46 -8.67 -8.44
N ARG A 302 -22.71 -7.57 -8.60
CA ARG A 302 -21.82 -7.39 -9.75
C ARG A 302 -20.73 -8.47 -9.83
N ILE A 303 -20.16 -8.89 -8.69
CA ILE A 303 -19.22 -10.04 -8.67
C ILE A 303 -19.94 -11.31 -9.16
N GLN A 304 -21.15 -11.58 -8.67
CA GLN A 304 -21.93 -12.77 -9.06
C GLN A 304 -22.25 -12.80 -10.55
N GLU A 305 -22.64 -11.65 -11.12
CA GLU A 305 -22.94 -11.52 -12.54
C GLU A 305 -21.73 -11.88 -13.41
N LEU A 306 -20.54 -11.36 -13.09
CA LEU A 306 -19.31 -11.66 -13.82
C LEU A 306 -19.00 -13.16 -13.81
N VAL A 307 -19.11 -13.79 -12.65
CA VAL A 307 -18.87 -15.24 -12.49
C VAL A 307 -19.88 -16.06 -13.30
N SER A 308 -21.13 -15.61 -13.37
CA SER A 308 -22.19 -16.33 -14.09
C SER A 308 -22.07 -16.22 -15.62
N GLN A 309 -21.47 -15.15 -16.13
CA GLN A 309 -21.39 -14.87 -17.58
C GLN A 309 -20.20 -15.53 -18.27
N GLY A 310 -19.28 -16.17 -17.53
CA GLY A 310 -18.17 -16.93 -18.13
C GLY A 310 -17.16 -16.06 -18.90
N ASP A 311 -16.92 -14.84 -18.41
CA ASP A 311 -15.94 -13.85 -18.89
C ASP A 311 -16.07 -13.37 -20.35
N HIS A 312 -16.82 -12.26 -20.50
CA HIS A 312 -16.61 -11.28 -21.57
C HIS A 312 -16.40 -9.88 -20.96
N ILE A 313 -15.24 -9.67 -20.32
CA ILE A 313 -14.65 -8.35 -20.08
C ILE A 313 -13.20 -8.36 -20.55
#